data_AF-A0AAN9UWM2-F1
#
_entry.id   AF-A0AAN9UWM2-F1
#
_cell.length_a   1.000
_cell.length_b   1.000
_cell.length_c   1.000
_cell.angle_alpha   90.00
_cell.angle_beta   90.00
_cell.angle_gamma   90.00
#
_symmetry.space_group_name_H-M   'P 1'
#
loop_
_entity.id
_entity.type
_entity.pdbx_description
1 polymer ?
#
loop_
_entity_poly.entity_id
_entity_poly.type
_entity_poly.pdbx_seq_one_letter_code
_entity_poly.pdbx_strand_id
1 'polypeptide(L)'
;MAQNLPADKRRVYLAGRAIFTGDKALLRQLKKVRKVITDNKGVLRPLIRDLGEEKVVEIVRDLLERRVFETELRAKIEFPELFHSSPNQEIQREASEVDAARSVSEAINEIASVEDGEVDTDEEPGEATDVVDGNNGGLGATNSSKSPERPALLPNLYPIYIPYKAQHLILNEAQRLLEESCFEFFQKWLPSVLEENGWECASSIELTRSTQLIAQHAAMIPEEAFVNLPAAAAAAAAAGPGGSGKPAPLAKILSATNGLRHSAVHRLPNTARGVRDLCRSGWALAGRLGDGARAARLDAVCRELDHKVEAMRLNKNALEGAAAAGLEDIRRRREELDRRERDIVARMLREDRENKAAMGVLLESSVARILAERLPDIDEVVEEEGDDDNEIDDGVDVEGAPLLVQGAESFDARGRDGTKEEPRLWNASWHPAWRKD
;
A
#
# COMPACT_ATOMS: atom_id res chain seq x y z
N MET A 1 -0.47 -5.43 -28.57
CA MET A 1 -0.02 -5.23 -27.17
C MET A 1 0.70 -6.49 -26.73
N ALA A 2 2.01 -6.43 -26.51
CA ALA A 2 2.77 -7.60 -26.05
C ALA A 2 2.28 -8.01 -24.66
N GLN A 3 1.76 -9.24 -24.55
CA GLN A 3 1.14 -9.77 -23.34
C GLN A 3 2.24 -10.13 -22.33
N ASN A 4 2.25 -9.49 -21.16
CA ASN A 4 3.16 -9.86 -20.07
C ASN A 4 2.55 -10.99 -19.24
N LEU A 5 2.38 -12.17 -19.86
CA LEU A 5 1.70 -13.33 -19.30
C LEU A 5 2.18 -13.71 -17.88
N PRO A 6 3.49 -13.67 -17.54
CA PRO A 6 3.95 -13.92 -16.17
C PRO A 6 3.44 -12.89 -15.16
N ALA A 7 3.44 -11.60 -15.51
CA ALA A 7 2.92 -10.54 -14.64
C ALA A 7 1.40 -10.64 -14.47
N ASP A 8 0.67 -11.00 -15.52
CA ASP A 8 -0.78 -11.21 -15.46
C ASP A 8 -1.13 -12.40 -14.57
N LYS A 9 -0.40 -13.52 -14.68
CA LYS A 9 -0.54 -14.68 -13.78
C LYS A 9 -0.36 -14.30 -12.31
N ARG A 10 0.67 -13.52 -12.00
CA ARG A 10 0.93 -13.04 -10.64
C ARG A 10 -0.21 -12.16 -10.11
N ARG A 11 -0.71 -11.22 -10.93
CA ARG A 11 -1.84 -10.35 -10.55
C ARG A 11 -3.10 -11.16 -10.28
N VAL A 12 -3.40 -12.14 -11.14
CA VAL A 12 -4.55 -13.04 -10.98
C VAL A 12 -4.40 -13.90 -9.72
N TYR A 13 -3.20 -14.41 -9.46
CA TYR A 13 -2.92 -15.18 -8.25
C TYR A 13 -3.15 -14.35 -6.97
N LEU A 14 -2.58 -13.14 -6.88
CA LEU A 14 -2.76 -12.27 -5.71
C LEU A 14 -4.24 -11.93 -5.46
N ALA A 15 -4.99 -11.59 -6.51
CA ALA A 15 -6.41 -11.27 -6.39
C ALA A 15 -7.28 -12.50 -6.10
N GLY A 16 -6.90 -13.67 -6.63
CA GLY A 16 -7.63 -14.92 -6.48
C GLY A 16 -7.31 -15.69 -5.21
N ARG A 17 -6.17 -15.45 -4.55
CA ARG A 17 -5.69 -16.23 -3.40
C ARG A 17 -6.68 -16.25 -2.24
N ALA A 18 -7.34 -15.12 -1.97
CA ALA A 18 -8.37 -15.04 -0.93
C ALA A 18 -9.66 -15.80 -1.30
N ILE A 19 -9.91 -16.05 -2.60
CA ILE A 19 -11.15 -16.65 -3.12
C ILE A 19 -11.00 -18.17 -3.26
N PHE A 20 -9.86 -18.63 -3.76
CA PHE A 20 -9.57 -20.04 -4.03
C PHE A 20 -8.84 -20.67 -2.84
N THR A 21 -9.53 -20.78 -1.70
CA THR A 21 -9.06 -21.47 -0.49
C THR A 21 -9.88 -22.72 -0.21
N GLY A 22 -9.33 -23.65 0.58
CA GLY A 22 -10.01 -24.91 0.92
C GLY A 22 -10.47 -25.69 -0.32
N ASP A 23 -11.72 -26.15 -0.33
CA ASP A 23 -12.30 -26.89 -1.44
C ASP A 23 -12.29 -26.14 -2.78
N LYS A 24 -12.31 -24.79 -2.74
CA LYS A 24 -12.25 -23.98 -3.96
C LYS A 24 -10.89 -24.05 -4.64
N ALA A 25 -9.80 -24.28 -3.89
CA ALA A 25 -8.46 -24.49 -4.44
C ALA A 25 -8.34 -25.81 -5.24
N LEU A 26 -9.21 -26.77 -4.94
CA LEU A 26 -9.25 -28.08 -5.58
C LEU A 26 -10.09 -28.10 -6.87
N LEU A 27 -10.73 -26.99 -7.24
CA LEU A 27 -11.57 -26.92 -8.43
C LEU A 27 -10.74 -27.10 -9.70
N ARG A 28 -11.26 -27.90 -10.63
CA ARG A 28 -10.69 -28.12 -11.98
C ARG A 28 -11.68 -27.89 -13.12
N GLN A 29 -12.97 -28.00 -12.84
CA GLN A 29 -14.01 -27.86 -13.86
C GLN A 29 -14.19 -26.40 -14.26
N LEU A 30 -13.96 -26.06 -15.53
CA LEU A 30 -14.05 -24.70 -16.08
C LEU A 30 -15.39 -24.01 -15.72
N LYS A 31 -16.52 -24.72 -15.83
CA LYS A 31 -17.84 -24.17 -15.48
C LYS A 31 -17.91 -23.75 -14.01
N LYS A 32 -17.33 -24.53 -13.10
CA LYS A 32 -17.28 -24.21 -11.66
C LYS A 32 -16.32 -23.06 -11.37
N VAL A 33 -15.14 -23.05 -12.01
CA VAL A 33 -14.17 -21.95 -11.89
C VAL A 33 -14.79 -20.63 -12.34
N ARG A 34 -15.44 -20.63 -13.51
CA ARG A 34 -16.17 -19.46 -14.02
C ARG A 34 -17.25 -19.00 -13.04
N LYS A 35 -18.04 -19.92 -12.49
CA LYS A 35 -19.05 -19.58 -11.49
C LYS A 35 -18.44 -18.85 -10.29
N VAL A 36 -17.34 -19.37 -9.72
CA VAL A 36 -16.67 -18.72 -8.58
C VAL A 36 -16.15 -17.32 -8.94
N ILE A 37 -15.60 -17.13 -10.14
CA ILE A 37 -15.17 -15.82 -10.61
C ILE A 37 -16.37 -14.87 -10.74
N THR A 38 -17.49 -15.34 -11.29
CA THR A 38 -18.72 -14.57 -11.42
C THR A 38 -19.27 -14.13 -10.06
N ASP A 39 -19.34 -15.06 -9.10
CA ASP A 39 -19.82 -14.80 -7.74
C ASP A 39 -18.93 -13.78 -7.01
N ASN A 40 -17.67 -13.62 -7.44
CA ASN A 40 -16.69 -12.69 -6.85
C ASN A 40 -16.32 -11.54 -7.80
N LYS A 41 -17.17 -11.20 -8.78
CA LYS A 41 -16.92 -10.12 -9.76
C LYS A 41 -16.62 -8.78 -9.11
N GLY A 42 -17.24 -8.46 -7.97
CA GLY A 42 -16.97 -7.23 -7.25
C GLY A 42 -15.50 -7.08 -6.83
N VAL A 43 -14.91 -8.16 -6.31
CA VAL A 43 -13.51 -8.21 -5.87
C VAL A 43 -12.56 -8.23 -7.06
N LEU A 44 -12.91 -8.98 -8.11
CA LEU A 44 -12.07 -9.14 -9.30
C LEU A 44 -12.26 -8.03 -10.35
N ARG A 45 -13.13 -7.04 -10.09
CA ARG A 45 -13.51 -5.99 -11.05
C ARG A 45 -12.31 -5.26 -11.67
N PRO A 46 -11.29 -4.81 -10.90
CA PRO A 46 -10.14 -4.12 -11.50
C PRO A 46 -9.38 -5.03 -12.47
N LEU A 47 -9.22 -6.30 -12.10
CA LEU A 47 -8.51 -7.29 -12.90
C LEU A 47 -9.28 -7.66 -14.18
N ILE A 48 -10.60 -7.84 -14.08
CA ILE A 48 -11.48 -8.15 -15.21
C ILE A 48 -11.52 -6.98 -16.21
N ARG A 49 -11.53 -5.74 -15.73
CA ARG A 49 -11.48 -4.55 -16.59
C ARG A 49 -10.16 -4.49 -17.38
N ASP A 50 -9.05 -4.82 -16.73
CA ASP A 50 -7.72 -4.69 -17.34
C ASP A 50 -7.36 -5.87 -18.26
N LEU A 51 -7.77 -7.09 -17.93
CA LEU A 51 -7.38 -8.33 -18.64
C LEU A 51 -8.48 -8.97 -19.48
N GLY A 52 -9.75 -8.65 -19.18
CA GLY A 52 -10.92 -9.35 -19.71
C GLY A 52 -11.29 -10.58 -18.87
N GLU A 53 -12.60 -10.85 -18.75
CA GLU A 53 -13.13 -11.94 -17.93
C GLU A 53 -12.64 -13.32 -18.39
N GLU A 54 -12.66 -13.60 -19.70
CA GLU A 54 -12.21 -14.87 -20.25
C GLU A 54 -10.75 -15.16 -19.93
N LYS A 55 -9.88 -14.15 -20.09
CA LYS A 55 -8.46 -14.29 -19.78
C LYS A 55 -8.23 -14.57 -18.29
N VAL A 56 -8.96 -13.90 -17.41
CA VAL A 56 -8.90 -14.16 -15.96
C VAL A 56 -9.33 -15.60 -15.68
N VAL A 57 -10.43 -16.07 -16.28
CA VAL A 57 -10.91 -17.45 -16.11
C VAL A 57 -9.87 -18.48 -16.57
N GLU A 58 -9.24 -18.24 -17.72
CA GLU A 58 -8.18 -19.12 -18.25
C GLU A 58 -6.95 -19.17 -17.35
N ILE A 59 -6.48 -18.01 -16.87
CA ILE A 59 -5.33 -17.93 -15.98
C ILE A 59 -5.64 -18.61 -14.64
N VAL A 60 -6.81 -18.34 -14.05
CA VAL A 60 -7.22 -19.00 -12.81
C VAL A 60 -7.28 -20.51 -12.99
N ARG A 61 -7.82 -21.00 -14.12
CA ARG A 61 -7.84 -22.44 -14.42
C ARG A 61 -6.43 -23.03 -14.47
N ASP A 62 -5.51 -22.41 -15.20
CA ASP A 62 -4.12 -22.88 -15.30
C ASP A 62 -3.44 -22.93 -13.91
N LEU A 63 -3.62 -21.90 -13.08
CA LEU A 63 -3.06 -21.85 -11.73
C LEU A 63 -3.66 -22.91 -10.80
N LEU A 64 -4.97 -23.19 -10.93
CA LEU A 64 -5.64 -24.28 -10.20
C LEU A 64 -5.12 -25.65 -10.65
N GLU A 65 -4.97 -25.89 -11.95
CA GLU A 65 -4.42 -27.15 -12.50
C GLU A 65 -2.99 -27.41 -11.98
N ARG A 66 -2.19 -26.36 -11.87
CA ARG A 66 -0.83 -26.38 -11.29
C ARG A 66 -0.80 -26.46 -9.76
N ARG A 67 -1.96 -26.47 -9.10
CA ARG A 67 -2.11 -26.55 -7.63
C ARG A 67 -1.48 -25.37 -6.88
N VAL A 68 -1.38 -24.23 -7.54
CA VAL A 68 -0.74 -23.02 -6.99
C VAL A 68 -1.53 -22.46 -5.81
N PHE A 69 -2.86 -22.58 -5.85
CA PHE A 69 -3.74 -22.16 -4.77
C PHE A 69 -3.83 -23.18 -3.62
N GLU A 70 -3.37 -24.42 -3.80
CA GLU A 70 -3.50 -25.47 -2.79
C GLU A 70 -2.45 -25.39 -1.70
N THR A 71 -1.22 -25.01 -2.05
CA THR A 71 -0.10 -25.00 -1.11
C THR A 71 0.82 -23.81 -1.34
N GLU A 72 1.35 -23.27 -0.25
CA GLU A 72 2.32 -22.18 -0.31
C GLU A 72 3.60 -22.57 -1.04
N LEU A 73 4.04 -23.84 -0.91
CA LEU A 73 5.20 -24.34 -1.63
C LEU A 73 5.03 -24.23 -3.15
N ARG A 74 3.86 -24.60 -3.68
CA ARG A 74 3.56 -24.47 -5.12
C ARG A 74 3.52 -23.01 -5.55
N ALA A 75 2.96 -22.14 -4.72
CA ALA A 75 2.99 -20.71 -4.97
C ALA A 75 4.41 -20.11 -4.96
N LYS A 76 5.28 -20.55 -4.05
CA LYS A 76 6.70 -20.14 -4.00
C LYS A 76 7.46 -20.57 -5.23
N ILE A 77 7.16 -21.75 -5.77
CA ILE A 77 7.79 -22.25 -7.00
C ILE A 77 7.32 -21.43 -8.22
N GLU A 78 6.03 -21.13 -8.33
CA GLU A 78 5.49 -20.38 -9.48
C GLU A 78 5.79 -18.87 -9.41
N PHE A 79 5.80 -18.29 -8.21
CA PHE A 79 5.98 -16.84 -7.97
C PHE A 79 7.00 -16.55 -6.86
N PRO A 80 8.27 -16.95 -7.01
CA PRO A 80 9.30 -16.78 -5.98
C PRO A 80 9.42 -15.33 -5.49
N GLU A 81 9.28 -14.36 -6.38
CA GLU A 81 9.38 -12.93 -6.07
C GLU A 81 8.33 -12.43 -5.07
N LEU A 82 7.19 -13.11 -4.92
CA LEU A 82 6.18 -12.74 -3.93
C LEU A 82 6.58 -13.09 -2.49
N PHE A 83 7.54 -14.01 -2.34
CA PHE A 83 7.93 -14.58 -1.05
C PHE A 83 9.35 -14.17 -0.64
N HIS A 84 10.13 -13.57 -1.53
CA HIS A 84 11.44 -13.04 -1.21
C HIS A 84 11.32 -11.60 -0.66
N SER A 85 11.18 -11.49 0.66
CA SER A 85 11.41 -10.22 1.40
C SER A 85 12.78 -10.28 2.08
N SER A 86 13.44 -9.14 2.24
CA SER A 86 14.67 -9.06 3.04
C SER A 86 14.37 -9.44 4.51
N PRO A 87 15.23 -10.21 5.20
CA PRO A 87 15.04 -10.54 6.62
C PRO A 87 14.81 -9.31 7.49
N ASN A 88 15.52 -8.20 7.22
CA ASN A 88 15.35 -6.95 7.97
C ASN A 88 13.94 -6.37 7.79
N GLN A 89 13.39 -6.46 6.59
CA GLN A 89 12.04 -5.96 6.30
C GLN A 89 10.98 -6.84 6.97
N GLU A 90 11.18 -8.16 6.98
CA GLU A 90 10.28 -9.08 7.69
C GLU A 90 10.31 -8.86 9.21
N ILE A 91 11.49 -8.64 9.80
CA ILE A 91 11.65 -8.29 11.22
C ILE A 91 10.94 -6.97 11.54
N GLN A 92 11.11 -5.93 10.71
CA GLN A 92 10.44 -4.64 10.91
C GLN A 92 8.91 -4.76 10.83
N ARG A 93 8.40 -5.54 9.87
CA ARG A 93 6.97 -5.81 9.73
C ARG A 93 6.42 -6.56 10.95
N GLU A 94 7.08 -7.62 11.38
CA GLU A 94 6.66 -8.40 12.56
C GLU A 94 6.71 -7.54 13.83
N ALA A 95 7.76 -6.73 14.00
CA ALA A 95 7.86 -5.79 15.13
C ALA A 95 6.69 -4.80 15.12
N SER A 96 6.34 -4.24 13.96
CA SER A 96 5.19 -3.34 13.81
C SER A 96 3.85 -4.04 14.11
N GLU A 97 3.66 -5.29 13.67
CA GLU A 97 2.46 -6.09 13.98
C GLU A 97 2.34 -6.41 15.47
N VAL A 98 3.45 -6.80 16.12
CA VAL A 98 3.50 -7.09 17.55
C VAL A 98 3.21 -5.83 18.37
N ASP A 99 3.83 -4.71 18.01
CA ASP A 99 3.71 -3.45 18.74
C ASP A 99 2.29 -2.90 18.68
N ALA A 100 1.70 -2.88 17.49
CA ALA A 100 0.32 -2.44 17.31
C ALA A 100 -0.69 -3.37 18.01
N ALA A 101 -0.48 -4.69 17.97
CA ALA A 101 -1.34 -5.62 18.69
C ALA A 101 -1.24 -5.43 20.21
N ARG A 102 -0.03 -5.15 20.74
CA ARG A 102 0.17 -4.85 22.16
C ARG A 102 -0.53 -3.55 22.56
N SER A 103 -0.31 -2.48 21.81
CA SER A 103 -0.92 -1.17 22.07
C SER A 103 -2.45 -1.24 22.08
N VAL A 104 -3.06 -1.98 21.13
CA VAL A 104 -4.52 -2.19 21.12
C VAL A 104 -4.97 -3.02 22.34
N SER A 105 -4.22 -4.05 22.73
CA SER A 105 -4.54 -4.83 23.92
C SER A 105 -4.43 -4.02 25.20
N GLU A 106 -3.48 -3.10 25.30
CA GLU A 106 -3.32 -2.18 26.43
C GLU A 106 -4.52 -1.23 26.52
N ALA A 107 -4.95 -0.64 25.40
CA ALA A 107 -6.15 0.21 25.35
C ALA A 107 -7.43 -0.55 25.76
N ILE A 108 -7.56 -1.82 25.37
CA ILE A 108 -8.68 -2.67 25.79
C ILE A 108 -8.64 -2.91 27.31
N ASN A 109 -7.47 -3.18 27.88
CA ASN A 109 -7.31 -3.43 29.31
C ASN A 109 -7.54 -2.17 30.15
N GLU A 110 -7.17 -1.00 29.64
CA GLU A 110 -7.43 0.29 30.30
C GLU A 110 -8.92 0.52 30.47
N ILE A 111 -9.71 0.28 29.42
CA ILE A 111 -11.18 0.42 29.49
C ILE A 111 -11.78 -0.61 30.45
N ALA A 112 -11.32 -1.87 30.40
CA ALA A 112 -11.78 -2.90 31.33
C ALA A 112 -11.55 -2.51 32.79
N SER A 113 -10.41 -1.87 33.09
CA SER A 113 -10.06 -1.45 34.44
C SER A 113 -10.93 -0.30 34.97
N VAL A 114 -11.49 0.53 34.08
CA VAL A 114 -12.43 1.60 34.45
C VAL A 114 -13.82 1.02 34.73
N GLU A 115 -14.29 0.09 33.90
CA GLU A 115 -15.61 -0.54 34.08
C GLU A 115 -15.70 -1.42 35.34
N ASP A 116 -14.64 -2.16 35.67
CA ASP A 116 -14.60 -2.99 36.90
C ASP A 116 -14.49 -2.12 38.19
N GLY A 117 -14.22 -0.81 38.07
CA GLY A 117 -14.14 0.14 39.18
C GLY A 117 -15.45 0.87 39.52
N GLU A 118 -16.48 0.77 38.67
CA GLU A 118 -17.78 1.43 38.85
C GLU A 118 -18.87 0.47 39.41
N VAL A 119 -18.51 -0.38 40.38
CA VAL A 119 -19.49 -1.20 41.11
C VAL A 119 -19.69 -0.65 42.53
N ASP A 120 -20.90 -0.12 42.74
CA ASP A 120 -21.54 0.32 43.99
C ASP A 120 -21.05 1.62 44.68
N THR A 121 -21.49 2.77 44.14
CA THR A 121 -22.08 3.83 44.97
C THR A 121 -23.24 4.50 44.21
N ASP A 122 -24.47 4.26 44.68
CA ASP A 122 -25.64 5.11 44.40
C ASP A 122 -25.38 6.53 44.91
N GLU A 123 -25.00 7.47 44.05
CA GLU A 123 -25.28 8.90 44.26
C GLU A 123 -25.69 9.60 42.95
N GLU A 124 -26.81 10.32 43.05
CA GLU A 124 -27.45 11.11 41.99
C GLU A 124 -26.58 12.29 41.49
N PRO A 125 -26.90 12.84 40.31
CA PRO A 125 -25.96 13.61 39.49
C PRO A 125 -25.76 15.04 39.99
N GLY A 126 -24.56 15.31 40.51
CA GLY A 126 -24.10 16.65 40.90
C GLY A 126 -23.28 17.34 39.81
N GLU A 127 -23.94 18.31 39.17
CA GLU A 127 -23.42 19.61 38.72
C GLU A 127 -22.11 19.70 37.92
N ALA A 128 -22.27 20.14 36.66
CA ALA A 128 -21.21 20.49 35.73
C ALA A 128 -20.24 21.54 36.28
N THR A 129 -18.94 21.29 36.12
CA THR A 129 -17.94 22.35 36.10
C THR A 129 -17.10 22.26 34.84
N ASP A 130 -17.21 23.33 34.08
CA ASP A 130 -16.47 23.74 32.90
C ASP A 130 -15.00 24.02 33.29
N VAL A 131 -14.02 23.34 32.67
CA VAL A 131 -12.72 23.95 32.31
C VAL A 131 -12.03 23.22 31.15
N VAL A 132 -12.13 23.83 29.96
CA VAL A 132 -11.08 24.13 28.97
C VAL A 132 -9.69 23.50 29.21
N ASP A 133 -9.17 22.71 28.25
CA ASP A 133 -8.25 23.22 27.22
C ASP A 133 -7.98 22.18 26.11
N GLY A 134 -8.46 22.49 24.91
CA GLY A 134 -8.32 21.67 23.73
C GLY A 134 -7.11 22.13 22.93
N ASN A 135 -5.99 21.39 23.02
CA ASN A 135 -4.84 21.63 22.16
C ASN A 135 -4.75 20.60 21.01
N ASN A 136 -5.50 20.92 19.95
CA ASN A 136 -5.04 21.02 18.56
C ASN A 136 -3.86 20.14 18.09
N GLY A 137 -4.16 19.02 17.41
CA GLY A 137 -3.25 18.29 16.52
C GLY A 137 -3.54 18.63 15.06
N GLY A 138 -3.35 19.89 14.69
CA GLY A 138 -3.63 20.44 13.37
C GLY A 138 -2.76 19.84 12.26
N LEU A 139 -3.44 19.57 11.15
CA LEU A 139 -2.90 19.40 9.81
C LEU A 139 -2.02 20.60 9.44
N GLY A 140 -0.71 20.45 9.59
CA GLY A 140 0.29 21.40 9.13
C GLY A 140 0.70 21.09 7.69
N ALA A 141 0.02 21.69 6.72
CA ALA A 141 0.54 21.86 5.37
C ALA A 141 1.66 22.90 5.42
N THR A 142 2.91 22.48 5.24
CA THR A 142 4.05 23.38 5.05
C THR A 142 4.51 23.30 3.61
N ASN A 143 4.12 24.33 2.83
CA ASN A 143 4.84 24.71 1.63
C ASN A 143 6.15 25.38 2.07
N SER A 144 7.27 24.68 1.88
CA SER A 144 8.61 25.29 1.86
C SER A 144 9.43 24.70 0.71
N SER A 145 9.64 25.56 -0.28
CA SER A 145 10.78 25.68 -1.18
C SER A 145 11.90 24.61 -1.14
N LYS A 146 12.06 23.96 -2.29
CA LYS A 146 13.30 23.50 -2.95
C LYS A 146 14.47 23.09 -2.03
N SER A 147 14.57 21.79 -1.79
CA SER A 147 15.84 21.08 -1.59
C SER A 147 15.83 19.86 -2.53
N PRO A 148 16.90 19.60 -3.32
CA PRO A 148 16.97 18.38 -4.11
C PRO A 148 17.32 17.21 -3.17
N GLU A 149 16.73 16.05 -3.45
CA GLU A 149 17.19 14.73 -2.99
C GLU A 149 16.97 14.33 -1.52
N ARG A 150 15.71 14.28 -1.07
CA ARG A 150 15.31 13.18 -0.17
C ARG A 150 14.52 12.14 -0.96
N PRO A 151 14.95 10.86 -1.02
CA PRO A 151 14.11 9.83 -1.59
C PRO A 151 12.80 9.77 -0.79
N ALA A 152 11.67 9.78 -1.49
CA ALA A 152 10.37 9.63 -0.85
C ALA A 152 10.38 8.31 -0.07
N LEU A 153 10.31 8.39 1.26
CA LEU A 153 10.16 7.21 2.11
C LEU A 153 8.79 6.61 1.76
N LEU A 154 8.79 5.34 1.33
CA LEU A 154 7.55 4.63 1.06
C LEU A 154 6.74 4.55 2.37
N PRO A 155 5.42 4.84 2.33
CA PRO A 155 4.58 4.66 3.50
C PRO A 155 4.57 3.17 3.88
N ASN A 156 4.70 2.90 5.19
CA ASN A 156 4.61 1.54 5.71
C ASN A 156 3.17 1.03 5.57
N LEU A 157 2.97 -0.13 4.93
CA LEU A 157 1.65 -0.74 4.83
C LEU A 157 1.31 -1.61 6.05
N TYR A 158 2.21 -1.74 7.03
CA TYR A 158 2.03 -2.50 8.25
C TYR A 158 1.71 -1.58 9.44
N PRO A 159 0.94 -2.06 10.42
CA PRO A 159 0.39 -3.42 10.57
C PRO A 159 -0.84 -3.70 9.68
N ILE A 160 -1.32 -4.95 9.64
CA ILE A 160 -2.53 -5.35 8.92
C ILE A 160 -3.76 -5.13 9.81
N TYR A 161 -4.61 -4.19 9.40
CA TYR A 161 -5.95 -4.02 9.96
C TYR A 161 -7.01 -4.68 9.07
N ILE A 162 -8.07 -5.20 9.70
CA ILE A 162 -9.26 -5.67 9.02
C ILE A 162 -10.18 -4.45 8.79
N PRO A 163 -10.86 -4.33 7.63
CA PRO A 163 -11.90 -3.32 7.47
C PRO A 163 -12.92 -3.38 8.61
N TYR A 164 -13.18 -2.24 9.25
CA TYR A 164 -13.94 -2.15 10.50
C TYR A 164 -15.28 -2.90 10.46
N LYS A 165 -16.04 -2.78 9.36
CA LYS A 165 -17.31 -3.50 9.19
C LYS A 165 -17.17 -5.03 9.34
N ALA A 166 -16.10 -5.60 8.80
CA ALA A 166 -15.83 -7.03 8.91
C ALA A 166 -15.34 -7.41 10.31
N GLN A 167 -14.46 -6.58 10.92
CA GLN A 167 -14.06 -6.76 12.32
C GLN A 167 -15.29 -6.78 13.24
N HIS A 168 -16.16 -5.77 13.15
CA HIS A 168 -17.34 -5.64 14.01
C HIS A 168 -18.27 -6.85 13.88
N LEU A 169 -18.50 -7.33 12.66
CA LEU A 169 -19.27 -8.54 12.42
C LEU A 169 -18.63 -9.77 13.08
N ILE A 170 -17.32 -9.96 12.92
CA ILE A 170 -16.59 -11.10 13.49
C ILE A 170 -16.66 -11.08 15.01
N LEU A 171 -16.37 -9.94 15.64
CA LEU A 171 -16.32 -9.83 17.10
C LEU A 171 -17.71 -9.97 17.74
N ASN A 172 -18.75 -9.36 17.16
CA ASN A 172 -20.11 -9.51 17.67
C ASN A 172 -20.62 -10.95 17.54
N GLU A 173 -20.35 -11.62 16.42
CA GLU A 173 -20.77 -13.01 16.24
C GLU A 173 -19.98 -13.93 17.19
N ALA A 174 -18.69 -13.66 17.41
CA ALA A 174 -17.91 -14.40 18.38
C ALA A 174 -18.44 -14.18 19.81
N GLN A 175 -18.78 -12.95 20.19
CA GLN A 175 -19.40 -12.64 21.49
C GLN A 175 -20.71 -13.41 21.67
N ARG A 176 -21.62 -13.32 20.70
CA ARG A 176 -22.91 -14.00 20.71
C ARG A 176 -22.76 -15.52 20.90
N LEU A 177 -21.82 -16.14 20.20
CA LEU A 177 -21.54 -17.58 20.36
C LEU A 177 -21.05 -17.93 21.76
N LEU A 178 -20.25 -17.07 22.39
CA LEU A 178 -19.74 -17.34 23.72
C LEU A 178 -20.80 -17.13 24.80
N GLU A 179 -21.64 -16.11 24.68
CA GLU A 179 -22.79 -15.91 25.58
C GLU A 179 -23.73 -17.10 25.55
N GLU A 180 -24.03 -17.64 24.37
CA GLU A 180 -24.81 -18.87 24.24
C GLU A 180 -24.11 -20.08 24.86
N SER A 181 -22.80 -20.23 24.66
CA SER A 181 -22.01 -21.31 25.24
C SER A 181 -21.99 -21.25 26.77
N CYS A 182 -21.81 -20.05 27.34
CA CYS A 182 -21.85 -19.80 28.77
C CYS A 182 -23.24 -20.09 29.35
N PHE A 183 -24.31 -19.66 28.68
CA PHE A 183 -25.67 -19.90 29.13
C PHE A 183 -26.02 -21.38 29.20
N GLU A 184 -25.73 -22.15 28.15
CA GLU A 184 -25.95 -23.61 28.17
C GLU A 184 -25.11 -24.31 29.24
N PHE A 185 -23.89 -23.83 29.48
CA PHE A 185 -23.05 -24.32 30.56
C PHE A 185 -23.67 -24.04 31.94
N PHE A 186 -24.21 -22.84 32.16
CA PHE A 186 -24.90 -22.48 33.40
C PHE A 186 -26.19 -23.27 33.61
N GLN A 187 -26.98 -23.51 32.56
CA GLN A 187 -28.18 -24.36 32.67
C GLN A 187 -27.85 -25.75 33.21
N LYS A 188 -26.67 -26.28 32.85
CA LYS A 188 -26.24 -27.61 33.27
C LYS A 188 -25.64 -27.63 34.69
N TRP A 189 -24.81 -26.63 35.03
CA TRP A 189 -23.96 -26.70 36.22
C TRP A 189 -24.31 -25.69 37.31
N LEU A 190 -25.00 -24.61 36.99
CA LEU A 190 -25.40 -23.55 37.92
C LEU A 190 -26.86 -23.07 37.67
N PRO A 191 -27.86 -23.98 37.60
CA PRO A 191 -29.23 -23.59 37.28
C PRO A 191 -29.85 -22.65 38.33
N SER A 192 -29.51 -22.81 39.61
CA SER A 192 -30.01 -21.92 40.68
C SER A 192 -29.55 -20.47 40.49
N VAL A 193 -28.32 -20.26 39.99
CA VAL A 193 -27.81 -18.91 39.71
C VAL A 193 -28.61 -18.24 38.60
N LEU A 194 -29.05 -19.00 37.58
CA LEU A 194 -29.90 -18.47 36.53
C LEU A 194 -31.29 -18.09 37.06
N GLU A 195 -31.89 -18.94 37.88
CA GLU A 195 -33.21 -18.71 38.49
C GLU A 195 -33.20 -17.50 39.44
N GLU A 196 -32.20 -17.42 40.33
CA GLU A 196 -32.06 -16.32 41.30
C GLU A 196 -31.87 -14.96 40.64
N ASN A 197 -31.19 -14.90 39.49
CA ASN A 197 -30.95 -13.67 38.75
C ASN A 197 -32.00 -13.40 37.65
N GLY A 198 -32.98 -14.29 37.45
CA GLY A 198 -34.01 -14.14 36.41
C GLY A 198 -33.46 -14.18 34.98
N TRP A 199 -32.37 -14.90 34.74
CA TRP A 199 -31.76 -14.99 33.40
C TRP A 199 -32.38 -16.11 32.59
N GLU A 200 -33.27 -15.74 31.67
CA GLU A 200 -34.05 -16.68 30.88
C GLU A 200 -33.37 -17.08 29.55
N CYS A 201 -32.39 -16.30 29.07
CA CYS A 201 -31.72 -16.58 27.80
C CYS A 201 -30.26 -16.12 27.78
N ALA A 202 -29.51 -16.57 26.77
CA ALA A 202 -28.11 -16.21 26.59
C ALA A 202 -27.86 -14.70 26.51
N SER A 203 -28.76 -13.95 25.87
CA SER A 203 -28.65 -12.49 25.77
C SER A 203 -28.93 -11.76 27.09
N SER A 204 -29.43 -12.45 28.11
CA SER A 204 -29.64 -11.88 29.45
C SER A 204 -28.34 -11.82 30.27
N ILE A 205 -27.28 -12.52 29.84
CA ILE A 205 -26.01 -12.59 30.56
C ILE A 205 -24.90 -12.10 29.65
N GLU A 206 -24.31 -10.98 30.03
CA GLU A 206 -23.16 -10.44 29.32
C GLU A 206 -21.95 -11.37 29.42
N LEU A 207 -21.12 -11.41 28.36
CA LEU A 207 -19.94 -12.27 28.31
C LEU A 207 -18.96 -12.03 29.47
N THR A 208 -18.66 -10.79 29.83
CA THR A 208 -17.77 -10.48 30.97
C THR A 208 -18.37 -10.93 32.29
N ARG A 209 -19.70 -10.78 32.47
CA ARG A 209 -20.38 -11.29 33.66
C ARG A 209 -20.34 -12.83 33.72
N SER A 210 -20.50 -13.48 32.58
CA SER A 210 -20.40 -14.94 32.48
C SER A 210 -19.02 -15.44 32.89
N THR A 211 -17.94 -14.82 32.40
CA THR A 211 -16.58 -15.24 32.75
C THR A 211 -16.26 -15.02 34.23
N GLN A 212 -16.75 -13.93 34.82
CA GLN A 212 -16.65 -13.66 36.26
C GLN A 212 -17.41 -14.71 37.08
N LEU A 213 -18.65 -15.05 36.72
CA LEU A 213 -19.44 -16.08 37.41
C LEU A 213 -18.77 -17.45 37.35
N ILE A 214 -18.24 -17.85 36.18
CA ILE A 214 -17.49 -19.10 36.04
C ILE A 214 -16.29 -19.10 36.99
N ALA A 215 -15.55 -17.99 37.08
CA ALA A 215 -14.40 -17.87 37.98
C ALA A 215 -14.81 -17.96 39.47
N GLN A 216 -15.88 -17.26 39.86
CA GLN A 216 -16.40 -17.22 41.24
C GLN A 216 -16.92 -18.60 41.69
N HIS A 217 -17.62 -19.31 40.81
CA HIS A 217 -18.24 -20.60 41.12
C HIS A 217 -17.37 -21.81 40.72
N ALA A 218 -16.15 -21.59 40.23
CA ALA A 218 -15.28 -22.66 39.71
C ALA A 218 -15.04 -23.80 40.70
N ALA A 219 -14.98 -23.51 42.01
CA ALA A 219 -14.77 -24.52 43.05
C ALA A 219 -16.02 -25.37 43.35
N MET A 220 -17.22 -24.88 43.00
CA MET A 220 -18.48 -25.59 43.16
C MET A 220 -18.85 -26.42 41.93
N ILE A 221 -18.30 -26.07 40.78
CA ILE A 221 -18.48 -26.81 39.53
C ILE A 221 -17.55 -28.03 39.54
N PRO A 222 -18.03 -29.24 39.24
CA PRO A 222 -17.18 -30.43 39.14
C PRO A 222 -16.07 -30.25 38.10
N GLU A 223 -14.86 -30.73 38.40
CA GLU A 223 -13.69 -30.52 37.53
C GLU A 223 -13.92 -31.09 36.12
N GLU A 224 -14.66 -32.20 36.01
CA GLU A 224 -15.05 -32.83 34.75
C GLU A 224 -15.95 -31.97 33.86
N ALA A 225 -16.60 -30.93 34.40
CA ALA A 225 -17.35 -29.97 33.61
C ALA A 225 -16.44 -29.17 32.68
N PHE A 226 -15.18 -28.96 33.08
CA PHE A 226 -14.20 -28.22 32.31
C PHE A 226 -13.36 -29.15 31.45
N VAL A 227 -13.75 -29.31 30.19
CA VAL A 227 -13.09 -30.21 29.25
C VAL A 227 -11.65 -29.78 29.01
N ASN A 228 -10.71 -30.72 29.15
CA ASN A 228 -9.33 -30.49 28.76
C ASN A 228 -9.22 -30.46 27.22
N LEU A 229 -8.71 -29.36 26.69
CA LEU A 229 -8.45 -29.24 25.27
C LEU A 229 -7.37 -30.27 24.84
N PRO A 230 -7.53 -30.94 23.68
CA PRO A 230 -6.49 -31.82 23.14
C PRO A 230 -5.15 -31.09 23.05
N ALA A 231 -4.02 -31.77 23.24
CA ALA A 231 -2.70 -31.11 23.26
C ALA A 231 -2.42 -30.22 22.04
N ALA A 232 -2.82 -30.63 20.84
CA ALA A 232 -2.72 -29.82 19.62
C ALA A 232 -3.59 -28.55 19.65
N ALA A 233 -4.79 -28.67 20.22
CA ALA A 233 -5.71 -27.58 20.46
C ALA A 233 -5.19 -26.63 21.55
N ALA A 234 -4.70 -27.18 22.67
CA ALA A 234 -4.06 -26.42 23.74
C ALA A 234 -2.84 -25.62 23.24
N ALA A 235 -2.02 -26.23 22.38
CA ALA A 235 -0.89 -25.55 21.74
C ALA A 235 -1.34 -24.44 20.79
N ALA A 236 -2.42 -24.64 20.02
CA ALA A 236 -3.00 -23.61 19.15
C ALA A 236 -3.61 -22.44 19.95
N ALA A 237 -4.25 -22.70 21.10
CA ALA A 237 -4.69 -21.68 22.06
C ALA A 237 -3.50 -20.93 22.68
N ALA A 238 -2.40 -21.62 22.93
CA ALA A 238 -1.20 -21.05 23.56
C ALA A 238 -0.25 -20.35 22.58
N ALA A 239 -0.51 -20.38 21.27
CA ALA A 239 0.37 -19.89 20.20
C ALA A 239 0.50 -18.36 20.10
N GLY A 240 0.43 -17.65 21.23
CA GLY A 240 1.07 -16.35 21.39
C GLY A 240 2.60 -16.51 21.46
N PRO A 241 3.38 -15.46 21.17
CA PRO A 241 4.83 -15.53 21.22
C PRO A 241 5.27 -15.86 22.66
N GLY A 242 5.82 -17.08 22.87
CA GLY A 242 6.32 -17.56 24.17
C GLY A 242 5.50 -18.65 24.88
N GLY A 243 4.49 -19.25 24.23
CA GLY A 243 3.67 -20.31 24.84
C GLY A 243 4.46 -21.58 25.22
N SER A 244 4.32 -22.05 26.46
CA SER A 244 5.02 -23.22 27.01
C SER A 244 4.49 -24.58 26.52
N GLY A 245 3.66 -24.60 25.48
CA GLY A 245 2.97 -25.79 24.98
C GLY A 245 1.93 -26.40 25.94
N LYS A 246 1.76 -25.84 27.14
CA LYS A 246 0.74 -26.25 28.12
C LYS A 246 -0.59 -25.52 27.86
N PRO A 247 -1.75 -26.16 28.12
CA PRO A 247 -3.03 -25.48 28.05
C PRO A 247 -3.02 -24.26 28.97
N ALA A 248 -3.54 -23.13 28.48
CA ALA A 248 -3.70 -21.95 29.31
C ALA A 248 -4.60 -22.29 30.52
N PRO A 249 -4.24 -21.84 31.74
CA PRO A 249 -5.12 -21.97 32.89
C PRO A 249 -6.49 -21.35 32.61
N LEU A 250 -7.57 -21.93 33.15
CA LEU A 250 -8.94 -21.43 32.94
C LEU A 250 -9.05 -19.94 33.23
N ALA A 251 -8.47 -19.46 34.34
CA ALA A 251 -8.44 -18.05 34.70
C ALA A 251 -7.87 -17.13 33.60
N LYS A 252 -6.83 -17.58 32.89
CA LYS A 252 -6.24 -16.83 31.78
C LYS A 252 -7.12 -16.81 30.54
N ILE A 253 -7.87 -17.90 30.28
CA ILE A 253 -8.83 -17.96 29.17
C ILE A 253 -10.01 -17.04 29.46
N LEU A 254 -10.53 -17.06 30.70
CA LEU A 254 -11.61 -16.20 31.14
C LEU A 254 -11.21 -14.71 31.03
N SER A 255 -10.05 -14.32 31.55
CA SER A 255 -9.58 -12.93 31.46
C SER A 255 -9.34 -12.48 30.02
N ALA A 256 -8.74 -13.33 29.18
CA ALA A 256 -8.53 -13.01 27.76
C ALA A 256 -9.84 -12.87 26.97
N THR A 257 -10.91 -13.53 27.43
CA THR A 257 -12.23 -13.45 26.78
C THR A 257 -12.95 -12.13 27.08
N ASN A 258 -12.67 -11.49 28.22
CA ASN A 258 -13.23 -10.17 28.53
C ASN A 258 -12.83 -9.13 27.46
N GLY A 259 -11.58 -9.22 26.98
CA GLY A 259 -11.10 -8.35 25.90
C GLY A 259 -11.92 -8.45 24.61
N LEU A 260 -12.60 -9.58 24.37
CA LEU A 260 -13.47 -9.75 23.20
C LEU A 260 -14.72 -8.88 23.31
N ARG A 261 -15.39 -8.88 24.47
CA ARG A 261 -16.55 -8.00 24.73
C ARG A 261 -16.13 -6.54 24.62
N HIS A 262 -15.08 -6.13 25.32
CA HIS A 262 -14.63 -4.74 25.29
C HIS A 262 -14.29 -4.31 23.84
N SER A 263 -13.65 -5.17 23.04
CA SER A 263 -13.37 -4.85 21.64
C SER A 263 -14.64 -4.79 20.76
N ALA A 264 -15.65 -5.62 21.03
CA ALA A 264 -16.92 -5.63 20.30
C ALA A 264 -17.80 -4.40 20.65
N VAL A 265 -17.89 -4.07 21.94
CA VAL A 265 -18.75 -3.02 22.50
C VAL A 265 -18.16 -1.62 22.31
N HIS A 266 -16.88 -1.42 22.62
CA HIS A 266 -16.23 -0.10 22.50
C HIS A 266 -15.75 0.21 21.09
N ARG A 267 -15.95 -0.71 20.14
CA ARG A 267 -15.77 -0.46 18.70
C ARG A 267 -14.36 0.01 18.32
N LEU A 268 -13.36 -0.35 19.12
CA LEU A 268 -11.97 0.03 18.86
C LEU A 268 -11.43 -0.68 17.62
N PRO A 269 -10.81 0.02 16.66
CA PRO A 269 -10.09 -0.62 15.57
C PRO A 269 -9.02 -1.58 16.11
N ASN A 270 -8.95 -2.78 15.56
CA ASN A 270 -8.04 -3.81 16.03
C ASN A 270 -7.21 -4.37 14.87
N THR A 271 -5.97 -4.75 15.17
CA THR A 271 -5.11 -5.43 14.19
C THR A 271 -5.73 -6.78 13.82
N ALA A 272 -5.47 -7.27 12.61
CA ALA A 272 -5.97 -8.57 12.19
C ALA A 272 -5.45 -9.70 13.09
N ARG A 273 -4.21 -9.55 13.58
CA ARG A 273 -3.63 -10.39 14.63
C ARG A 273 -4.46 -10.35 15.91
N GLY A 274 -4.77 -9.16 16.43
CA GLY A 274 -5.56 -9.00 17.65
C GLY A 274 -6.96 -9.59 17.53
N VAL A 275 -7.67 -9.36 16.41
CA VAL A 275 -8.99 -9.97 16.15
C VAL A 275 -8.91 -11.49 16.15
N ARG A 276 -7.90 -12.07 15.50
CA ARG A 276 -7.68 -13.52 15.52
C ARG A 276 -7.44 -14.03 16.94
N ASP A 277 -6.59 -13.34 17.70
CA ASP A 277 -6.23 -13.75 19.05
C ASP A 277 -7.45 -13.70 19.99
N LEU A 278 -8.33 -12.71 19.84
CA LEU A 278 -9.63 -12.67 20.53
C LEU A 278 -10.54 -13.86 20.15
N CYS A 279 -10.69 -14.15 18.84
CA CYS A 279 -11.47 -15.31 18.40
C CYS A 279 -10.87 -16.64 18.90
N ARG A 280 -9.54 -16.75 19.02
CA ARG A 280 -8.87 -17.92 19.60
C ARG A 280 -9.13 -18.06 21.09
N SER A 281 -9.16 -16.96 21.84
CA SER A 281 -9.57 -16.98 23.25
C SER A 281 -11.00 -17.48 23.41
N GLY A 282 -11.92 -16.99 22.56
CA GLY A 282 -13.30 -17.49 22.51
C GLY A 282 -13.38 -18.98 22.18
N TRP A 283 -12.67 -19.41 21.15
CA TRP A 283 -12.59 -20.83 20.79
C TRP A 283 -12.11 -21.70 21.97
N ALA A 284 -11.08 -21.23 22.68
CA ALA A 284 -10.55 -21.92 23.85
C ALA A 284 -11.59 -22.01 24.97
N LEU A 285 -12.33 -20.91 25.25
CA LEU A 285 -13.39 -20.90 26.24
C LEU A 285 -14.50 -21.89 25.89
N ALA A 286 -15.09 -21.80 24.69
CA ALA A 286 -16.15 -22.71 24.25
C ALA A 286 -15.72 -24.18 24.34
N GLY A 287 -14.47 -24.47 23.95
CA GLY A 287 -13.89 -25.81 24.08
C GLY A 287 -13.72 -26.25 25.54
N ARG A 288 -13.32 -25.37 26.46
CA ARG A 288 -13.25 -25.65 27.91
C ARG A 288 -14.64 -25.88 28.52
N LEU A 289 -15.67 -25.20 28.04
CA LEU A 289 -17.06 -25.40 28.50
C LEU A 289 -17.71 -26.66 27.89
N GLY A 290 -17.00 -27.37 27.02
CA GLY A 290 -17.50 -28.59 26.37
C GLY A 290 -18.40 -28.33 25.16
N ASP A 291 -18.47 -27.10 24.67
CA ASP A 291 -19.25 -26.71 23.49
C ASP A 291 -18.44 -26.87 22.21
N GLY A 292 -18.35 -28.12 21.74
CA GLY A 292 -17.62 -28.45 20.52
C GLY A 292 -18.20 -27.81 19.25
N ALA A 293 -19.51 -27.56 19.21
CA ALA A 293 -20.18 -26.98 18.05
C ALA A 293 -19.81 -25.50 17.85
N ARG A 294 -19.91 -24.68 18.90
CA ARG A 294 -19.53 -23.26 18.82
C ARG A 294 -18.01 -23.09 18.74
N ALA A 295 -17.24 -23.95 19.40
CA ALA A 295 -15.79 -24.01 19.21
C ALA A 295 -15.45 -24.27 17.73
N ALA A 296 -16.04 -25.28 17.07
CA ALA A 296 -15.76 -25.54 15.65
C ALA A 296 -16.08 -24.35 14.74
N ARG A 297 -17.13 -23.58 15.05
CA ARG A 297 -17.47 -22.33 14.31
C ARG A 297 -16.41 -21.24 14.51
N LEU A 298 -15.96 -21.00 15.75
CA LEU A 298 -14.91 -20.02 16.05
C LEU A 298 -13.56 -20.39 15.42
N ASP A 299 -13.22 -21.68 15.42
CA ASP A 299 -12.03 -22.21 14.75
C ASP A 299 -12.12 -22.00 13.22
N ALA A 300 -13.29 -22.21 12.61
CA ALA A 300 -13.50 -21.92 11.20
C ALA A 300 -13.32 -20.41 10.89
N VAL A 301 -13.78 -19.51 11.76
CA VAL A 301 -13.55 -18.06 11.64
C VAL A 301 -12.05 -17.74 11.71
N CYS A 302 -11.33 -18.31 12.69
CA CYS A 302 -9.88 -18.14 12.81
C CYS A 302 -9.14 -18.59 11.54
N ARG A 303 -9.48 -19.75 10.98
CA ARG A 303 -8.86 -20.26 9.74
C ARG A 303 -9.13 -19.37 8.54
N GLU A 304 -10.38 -18.91 8.37
CA GLU A 304 -10.70 -17.96 7.30
C GLU A 304 -9.95 -16.64 7.48
N LEU A 305 -9.84 -16.15 8.71
CA LEU A 305 -9.08 -14.95 8.99
C LEU A 305 -7.59 -15.12 8.65
N ASP A 306 -6.96 -16.20 9.09
CA ASP A 306 -5.55 -16.52 8.78
C ASP A 306 -5.31 -16.56 7.26
N HIS A 307 -6.20 -17.21 6.49
CA HIS A 307 -6.11 -17.25 5.03
C HIS A 307 -6.21 -15.85 4.38
N LYS A 308 -7.16 -15.02 4.83
CA LYS A 308 -7.40 -13.69 4.25
C LYS A 308 -6.31 -12.70 4.65
N VAL A 309 -5.81 -12.78 5.88
CA VAL A 309 -4.67 -11.98 6.36
C VAL A 309 -3.42 -12.30 5.58
N GLU A 310 -3.14 -13.59 5.33
CA GLU A 310 -1.99 -13.99 4.54
C GLU A 310 -2.10 -13.52 3.08
N ALA A 311 -3.29 -13.54 2.49
CA ALA A 311 -3.52 -12.96 1.16
C ALA A 311 -3.27 -11.43 1.16
N MET A 312 -3.74 -10.70 2.18
CA MET A 312 -3.46 -9.28 2.33
C MET A 312 -1.96 -9.00 2.50
N ARG A 313 -1.26 -9.81 3.29
CA ARG A 313 0.19 -9.72 3.52
C ARG A 313 0.97 -9.83 2.22
N LEU A 314 0.73 -10.88 1.43
CA LEU A 314 1.40 -11.06 0.14
C LEU A 314 1.08 -9.93 -0.85
N ASN A 315 -0.15 -9.41 -0.84
CA ASN A 315 -0.52 -8.28 -1.68
C ASN A 315 0.21 -6.99 -1.26
N LYS A 316 0.31 -6.71 0.04
CA LYS A 316 1.11 -5.59 0.56
C LYS A 316 2.58 -5.71 0.18
N ASN A 317 3.17 -6.90 0.35
CA ASN A 317 4.56 -7.17 -0.08
C ASN A 317 4.77 -6.90 -1.57
N ALA A 318 3.83 -7.36 -2.41
CA ALA A 318 3.90 -7.15 -3.86
C ALA A 318 3.80 -5.66 -4.23
N LEU A 319 2.93 -4.91 -3.54
CA LEU A 319 2.78 -3.47 -3.74
C LEU A 319 4.03 -2.71 -3.31
N GLU A 320 4.59 -3.01 -2.14
CA GLU A 320 5.84 -2.41 -1.66
C GLU A 320 7.00 -2.71 -2.63
N GLY A 321 7.14 -3.96 -3.07
CA GLY A 321 8.17 -4.36 -4.04
C GLY A 321 8.02 -3.66 -5.39
N ALA A 322 6.80 -3.56 -5.92
CA ALA A 322 6.54 -2.85 -7.16
C ALA A 322 6.81 -1.34 -7.05
N ALA A 323 6.43 -0.73 -5.93
CA ALA A 323 6.69 0.68 -5.67
C ALA A 323 8.19 0.96 -5.52
N ALA A 324 8.92 0.12 -4.79
CA ALA A 324 10.37 0.23 -4.63
C ALA A 324 11.10 0.11 -5.98
N ALA A 325 10.74 -0.88 -6.80
CA ALA A 325 11.29 -1.04 -8.14
C ALA A 325 11.00 0.19 -9.04
N GLY A 326 9.77 0.71 -8.98
CA GLY A 326 9.40 1.91 -9.73
C GLY A 326 10.18 3.16 -9.30
N LEU A 327 10.41 3.34 -8.00
CA LEU A 327 11.20 4.45 -7.47
C LEU A 327 12.68 4.36 -7.86
N GLU A 328 13.25 3.15 -7.87
CA GLU A 328 14.63 2.94 -8.32
C GLU A 328 14.80 3.22 -9.82
N ASP A 329 13.81 2.83 -10.63
CA ASP A 329 13.76 3.18 -12.06
C ASP A 329 13.70 4.69 -12.28
N ILE A 330 12.92 5.42 -11.46
CA ILE A 330 12.87 6.88 -11.47
C ILE A 330 14.23 7.47 -11.09
N ARG A 331 14.88 6.96 -10.03
CA ARG A 331 16.21 7.39 -9.61
C ARG A 331 17.22 7.26 -10.76
N ARG A 332 17.30 6.08 -11.38
CA ARG A 332 18.19 5.83 -12.53
C ARG A 332 17.96 6.82 -13.67
N ARG A 333 16.70 7.13 -13.98
CA ARG A 333 16.35 8.10 -15.04
C ARG A 333 16.76 9.52 -14.66
N ARG A 334 16.63 9.92 -13.39
CA ARG A 334 17.11 11.23 -12.91
C ARG A 334 18.62 11.36 -13.09
N GLU A 335 19.39 10.37 -12.65
CA GLU A 335 20.85 10.35 -12.83
C GLU A 335 21.28 10.40 -14.31
N GLU A 336 20.51 9.79 -15.20
CA GLU A 336 20.75 9.89 -16.64
C GLU A 336 20.48 11.30 -17.18
N LEU A 337 19.38 11.93 -16.75
CA LEU A 337 19.08 13.32 -17.12
C LEU A 337 20.15 14.28 -16.59
N ASP A 338 20.60 14.10 -15.35
CA ASP A 338 21.65 14.93 -14.75
C ASP A 338 23.00 14.78 -15.48
N ARG A 339 23.30 13.59 -16.03
CA ARG A 339 24.47 13.39 -16.90
C ARG A 339 24.30 14.15 -18.22
N ARG A 340 23.15 14.01 -18.87
CA ARG A 340 22.86 14.68 -20.16
C ARG A 340 22.91 16.20 -20.01
N GLU A 341 22.38 16.75 -18.92
CA GLU A 341 22.43 18.18 -18.64
C GLU A 341 23.88 18.67 -18.56
N ARG A 342 24.73 17.98 -17.80
CA ARG A 342 26.16 18.30 -17.70
C ARG A 342 26.87 18.22 -19.04
N ASP A 343 26.58 17.21 -19.86
CA ASP A 343 27.20 17.06 -21.18
C ASP A 343 26.81 18.19 -22.15
N ILE A 344 25.54 18.62 -22.12
CA ILE A 344 25.06 19.75 -22.94
C ILE A 344 25.76 21.04 -22.53
N VAL A 345 25.82 21.35 -21.23
CA VAL A 345 26.50 22.54 -20.71
C VAL A 345 27.98 22.51 -21.05
N ALA A 346 28.65 21.36 -20.86
CA ALA A 346 30.06 21.22 -21.17
C ALA A 346 30.35 21.42 -22.66
N ARG A 347 29.48 20.90 -23.54
CA ARG A 347 29.60 21.09 -24.99
C ARG A 347 29.44 22.55 -25.39
N MET A 348 28.39 23.23 -24.91
CA MET A 348 28.19 24.65 -25.16
C MET A 348 29.41 25.49 -24.76
N LEU A 349 29.99 25.22 -23.58
CA LEU A 349 31.18 25.92 -23.11
C LEU A 349 32.43 25.62 -23.93
N ARG A 350 32.54 24.44 -24.54
CA ARG A 350 33.65 24.14 -25.48
C ARG A 350 33.47 24.88 -26.79
N GLU A 351 32.28 24.79 -27.38
CA GLU A 351 31.93 25.45 -28.64
C GLU A 351 32.12 26.99 -28.53
N ASP A 352 31.71 27.61 -27.42
CA ASP A 352 31.94 29.04 -27.17
C ASP A 352 33.44 29.39 -27.11
N ARG A 353 34.26 28.56 -26.46
CA ARG A 353 35.72 28.78 -26.40
C ARG A 353 36.37 28.64 -27.76
N GLU A 354 36.00 27.63 -28.53
CA GLU A 354 36.51 27.39 -29.89
C GLU A 354 36.14 28.55 -30.82
N ASN A 355 34.88 29.01 -30.75
CA ASN A 355 34.42 30.16 -31.53
C ASN A 355 35.17 31.45 -31.15
N LYS A 356 35.37 31.71 -29.86
CA LYS A 356 36.16 32.85 -29.38
C LYS A 356 37.60 32.83 -29.89
N ALA A 357 38.24 31.66 -29.87
CA ALA A 357 39.60 31.51 -30.38
C ALA A 357 39.67 31.79 -31.90
N ALA A 358 38.73 31.25 -32.67
CA ALA A 358 38.66 31.48 -34.12
C ALA A 358 38.44 32.97 -34.45
N MET A 359 37.49 33.63 -33.78
CA MET A 359 37.24 35.06 -33.95
C MET A 359 38.44 35.91 -33.55
N GLY A 360 39.18 35.53 -32.51
CA GLY A 360 40.43 36.19 -32.11
C GLY A 360 41.46 36.20 -33.23
N VAL A 361 41.72 35.04 -33.86
CA VAL A 361 42.65 34.92 -34.99
C VAL A 361 42.23 35.78 -36.18
N LEU A 362 40.94 35.81 -36.51
CA LEU A 362 40.41 36.63 -37.61
C LEU A 362 40.56 38.13 -37.34
N LEU A 363 40.30 38.56 -36.09
CA LEU A 363 40.46 39.95 -35.66
C LEU A 363 41.93 40.36 -35.67
N GLU A 364 42.83 39.54 -35.12
CA GLU A 364 44.27 39.80 -35.14
C GLU A 364 44.79 39.99 -36.56
N SER A 365 44.40 39.11 -37.49
CA SER A 365 44.76 39.21 -38.90
C SER A 365 44.24 40.50 -39.55
N SER A 366 42.99 40.87 -39.24
CA SER A 366 42.35 42.07 -39.77
C SER A 366 43.02 43.35 -39.24
N VAL A 367 43.31 43.40 -37.94
CA VAL A 367 43.99 44.52 -37.27
C VAL A 367 45.42 44.67 -37.78
N ALA A 368 46.16 43.57 -37.90
CA ALA A 368 47.51 43.59 -38.46
C ALA A 368 47.53 44.16 -39.88
N ARG A 369 46.54 43.81 -40.73
CA ARG A 369 46.39 44.38 -42.07
C ARG A 369 46.11 45.88 -42.03
N ILE A 370 45.15 46.32 -41.20
CA ILE A 370 44.78 47.75 -41.08
C ILE A 370 45.97 48.58 -40.57
N LEU A 371 46.72 48.08 -39.59
CA LEU A 371 47.86 48.80 -39.02
C LEU A 371 49.12 48.74 -39.89
N ALA A 372 49.23 47.75 -40.78
CA ALA A 372 50.33 47.63 -41.75
C ALA A 372 50.10 48.48 -43.01
N GLU A 373 48.87 48.92 -43.29
CA GLU A 373 48.60 49.95 -44.29
C GLU A 373 49.23 51.28 -43.87
N ARG A 374 50.37 51.57 -44.49
CA ARG A 374 51.16 52.78 -44.29
C ARG A 374 50.33 54.00 -44.69
N LEU A 375 50.10 54.91 -43.74
CA LEU A 375 49.59 56.27 -44.02
C LEU A 375 50.41 56.86 -45.18
N PRO A 376 49.76 57.33 -46.27
CA PRO A 376 50.49 57.96 -47.35
C PRO A 376 51.14 59.26 -46.85
N ASP A 377 52.44 59.38 -47.10
CA ASP A 377 53.18 60.62 -47.00
C ASP A 377 52.47 61.67 -47.86
N ILE A 378 52.09 62.77 -47.23
CA ILE A 378 51.62 63.97 -47.91
C ILE A 378 52.86 64.64 -48.49
N ASP A 379 53.13 64.44 -49.78
CA ASP A 379 53.83 65.41 -50.61
C ASP A 379 53.66 65.10 -52.11
N GLU A 380 53.71 66.18 -52.91
CA GLU A 380 53.59 66.28 -54.38
C GLU A 380 52.17 66.33 -54.98
N VAL A 381 51.55 67.49 -54.79
CA VAL A 381 51.21 68.46 -55.85
C VAL A 381 51.42 67.98 -57.30
N VAL A 382 50.34 67.85 -58.07
CA VAL A 382 50.26 68.42 -59.43
C VAL A 382 48.85 68.97 -59.64
N GLU A 383 48.81 70.28 -59.86
CA GLU A 383 47.71 71.10 -60.33
C GLU A 383 47.36 70.75 -61.79
N GLU A 384 46.08 70.74 -62.14
CA GLU A 384 45.58 71.46 -63.32
C GLU A 384 44.07 71.72 -63.15
N GLU A 385 43.78 73.01 -62.96
CA GLU A 385 42.50 73.74 -63.09
C GLU A 385 41.91 73.54 -64.51
N GLY A 386 40.64 73.72 -64.87
CA GLY A 386 39.40 74.32 -64.35
C GLY A 386 38.36 74.05 -65.48
N ASP A 387 37.08 74.42 -65.50
CA ASP A 387 36.13 75.19 -64.70
C ASP A 387 34.75 74.60 -65.09
N ASP A 388 33.89 74.25 -64.14
CA ASP A 388 32.68 75.00 -63.73
C ASP A 388 31.65 75.30 -64.85
N ASP A 389 30.50 74.61 -64.81
CA ASP A 389 29.22 75.21 -64.37
C ASP A 389 28.04 74.21 -64.43
N ASN A 390 27.44 73.99 -63.24
CA ASN A 390 26.02 73.77 -62.85
C ASN A 390 24.93 73.68 -63.96
N GLU A 391 23.82 72.92 -63.87
CA GLU A 391 22.87 72.69 -62.76
C GLU A 391 21.78 71.64 -63.16
N ILE A 392 21.20 70.93 -62.16
CA ILE A 392 19.82 70.35 -62.05
C ILE A 392 19.44 69.13 -62.93
N ASP A 393 19.15 67.95 -62.37
CA ASP A 393 17.83 67.60 -61.78
C ASP A 393 17.69 66.13 -61.30
N ASP A 394 16.92 65.99 -60.22
CA ASP A 394 16.04 64.91 -59.77
C ASP A 394 16.36 63.42 -59.98
N GLY A 395 16.54 62.77 -58.83
CA GLY A 395 15.65 61.69 -58.41
C GLY A 395 15.98 60.26 -58.84
N VAL A 396 15.59 59.33 -57.97
CA VAL A 396 15.01 58.00 -58.25
C VAL A 396 15.73 56.83 -57.56
N ASP A 397 14.96 56.28 -56.63
CA ASP A 397 14.74 54.90 -56.22
C ASP A 397 15.84 54.05 -55.56
N VAL A 398 15.54 53.82 -54.28
CA VAL A 398 15.82 52.62 -53.51
C VAL A 398 15.04 51.45 -54.10
N GLU A 399 15.72 50.45 -54.64
CA GLU A 399 15.26 49.07 -54.51
C GLU A 399 16.44 48.10 -54.57
N GLY A 400 16.45 47.19 -53.61
CA GLY A 400 17.53 46.26 -53.35
C GLY A 400 17.36 44.90 -54.04
N ALA A 401 18.41 44.10 -53.81
CA ALA A 401 18.58 42.67 -54.07
C ALA A 401 19.07 42.30 -55.49
N PRO A 402 19.49 41.05 -55.73
CA PRO A 402 20.53 40.26 -55.02
C PRO A 402 21.46 39.52 -56.02
N LEU A 403 22.68 39.14 -55.62
CA LEU A 403 23.51 38.14 -56.33
C LEU A 403 24.30 37.35 -55.26
N LEU A 404 24.08 36.07 -54.95
CA LEU A 404 24.07 34.85 -55.79
C LEU A 404 25.46 34.58 -56.40
N VAL A 405 26.03 33.41 -56.08
CA VAL A 405 26.88 32.51 -56.90
C VAL A 405 27.43 31.44 -55.93
N GLN A 406 26.85 30.23 -55.92
CA GLN A 406 27.24 29.02 -56.70
C GLN A 406 28.57 28.41 -56.20
N GLY A 407 28.80 27.10 -56.14
CA GLY A 407 28.11 25.88 -56.56
C GLY A 407 29.00 24.70 -56.09
N ALA A 408 28.43 23.56 -55.70
CA ALA A 408 28.39 22.30 -56.47
C ALA A 408 29.78 21.60 -56.54
N GLU A 409 30.01 20.29 -56.34
CA GLU A 409 29.28 19.03 -56.54
C GLU A 409 29.91 17.99 -55.56
N SER A 410 29.44 16.77 -55.30
CA SER A 410 28.77 15.77 -56.14
C SER A 410 28.15 14.68 -55.25
N PHE A 411 27.15 14.04 -55.83
CA PHE A 411 26.27 13.03 -55.26
C PHE A 411 26.70 11.65 -55.78
N ASP A 412 26.72 10.62 -54.93
CA ASP A 412 26.59 9.24 -55.42
C ASP A 412 25.60 8.49 -54.52
N ALA A 413 24.60 7.88 -55.16
CA ALA A 413 23.46 7.25 -54.54
C ALA A 413 23.55 5.73 -54.61
N ARG A 414 23.24 5.07 -53.49
CA ARG A 414 22.60 3.74 -53.50
C ARG A 414 21.96 3.36 -52.15
N GLY A 415 20.66 3.64 -52.05
CA GLY A 415 19.56 2.72 -51.67
C GLY A 415 19.51 2.06 -50.27
N ARG A 416 18.48 2.44 -49.48
CA ARG A 416 17.43 1.60 -48.84
C ARG A 416 16.78 2.42 -47.72
N ASP A 417 15.53 2.83 -47.90
CA ASP A 417 14.29 2.15 -47.43
C ASP A 417 14.11 2.20 -45.90
N GLY A 418 12.96 2.71 -45.46
CA GLY A 418 12.56 2.74 -44.04
C GLY A 418 12.05 4.09 -43.53
N THR A 419 10.78 4.37 -43.84
CA THR A 419 9.85 5.26 -43.13
C THR A 419 10.22 5.64 -41.70
N LYS A 420 10.38 6.94 -41.43
CA LYS A 420 10.24 7.53 -40.08
C LYS A 420 9.42 8.82 -40.17
N GLU A 421 8.24 8.77 -39.56
CA GLU A 421 7.43 9.93 -39.21
C GLU A 421 8.18 10.82 -38.20
N GLU A 422 8.04 12.13 -38.39
CA GLU A 422 8.54 13.17 -37.51
C GLU A 422 7.81 13.18 -36.15
N PRO A 423 8.49 13.52 -35.04
CA PRO A 423 7.86 13.79 -33.76
C PRO A 423 7.37 15.24 -33.70
N ARG A 424 6.05 15.44 -33.63
CA ARG A 424 5.46 16.74 -33.32
C ARG A 424 5.70 17.11 -31.86
N LEU A 425 6.31 18.27 -31.69
CA LEU A 425 6.52 18.98 -30.43
C LEU A 425 5.18 19.43 -29.82
N TRP A 426 5.05 19.16 -28.52
CA TRP A 426 4.50 20.00 -27.46
C TRP A 426 3.51 21.11 -27.86
N ASN A 427 2.27 20.97 -27.41
CA ASN A 427 1.52 22.12 -26.91
C ASN A 427 0.75 21.73 -25.64
N ALA A 428 1.14 22.35 -24.54
CA ALA A 428 0.50 22.27 -23.25
C ALA A 428 -0.55 23.39 -23.15
N SER A 429 -1.76 23.06 -22.71
CA SER A 429 -2.65 24.03 -22.08
C SER A 429 -3.30 23.36 -20.87
N TRP A 430 -2.77 23.70 -19.70
CA TRP A 430 -3.36 23.42 -18.40
C TRP A 430 -4.47 24.45 -18.12
N HIS A 431 -5.65 24.01 -17.70
CA HIS A 431 -6.54 24.80 -16.86
C HIS A 431 -7.20 23.88 -15.81
N PRO A 432 -7.20 24.27 -14.52
CA PRO A 432 -7.79 23.49 -13.44
C PRO A 432 -9.24 23.93 -13.18
N ALA A 433 -10.12 22.99 -12.85
CA ALA A 433 -11.43 23.31 -12.29
C ALA A 433 -11.71 22.40 -11.09
N TRP A 434 -11.84 22.99 -9.90
CA TRP A 434 -12.42 22.39 -8.72
C TRP A 434 -13.61 23.24 -8.23
N ARG A 435 -14.74 22.53 -8.03
CA ARG A 435 -15.91 22.71 -7.13
C ARG A 435 -16.94 23.84 -7.30
N LYS A 436 -18.20 23.39 -7.41
CA LYS A 436 -19.45 23.64 -6.61
C LYS A 436 -20.62 23.38 -7.60
N ASP A 437 -21.63 22.55 -7.35
CA ASP A 437 -22.37 22.17 -6.13
C ASP A 437 -22.58 20.66 -5.98
#